data_AF-A0A847V9R2-F1
#
_entry.id   AF-A0A847V9R2-F1
#
_cell.length_a   1.000
_cell.length_b   1.000
_cell.length_c   1.000
_cell.angle_alpha   90.00
_cell.angle_beta   90.00
_cell.angle_gamma   90.00
#
_symmetry.space_group_name_H-M   'P 1'
#
loop_
_entity.id
_entity.type
_entity.pdbx_description
1 polymer ?
#
loop_
_entity_poly.entity_id
_entity_poly.type
_entity_poly.pdbx_seq_one_letter_code
_entity_poly.pdbx_strand_id
1 'polypeptide(L)'
;MPPLIDFLSPLHHGVWEVTVPKRDVTEPLIPPWKPSPVNVPSPGTIASYRNGQYHAHETGDDYRVHLDRYDPKSHPVMHLVSDAPLALMLVETMVTLVVTAKDARSRDPAARLLDLRISAWMRLALGGLVLALGTVMLLLALGTPGILFRAIIPALVVAAGLLMLANGGRLHVGGGSGTRQITGGLALVAGGMLMSRFWQFYLVLILVLLATWSLSSAAVMLYSVVRERGRVPQGLVFTTVIGLASLLLGAMVFTNPTRLIGVLVLLLAVIALLVGALLVVDGIGMRHASGLIGAEETGVPPSAGA
;
A
#
# COMPACT_ATOMS: atom_id res chain seq x y z
N MET A 1 -15.88 39.03 -6.69
CA MET A 1 -15.52 38.44 -5.38
C MET A 1 -14.92 37.08 -5.71
N PRO A 2 -13.78 36.67 -5.15
CA PRO A 2 -12.98 35.61 -5.77
C PRO A 2 -13.56 34.20 -5.53
N PRO A 3 -14.00 33.48 -6.57
CA PRO A 3 -14.24 32.03 -6.49
C PRO A 3 -12.94 31.26 -6.25
N LEU A 4 -13.06 30.04 -5.69
CA LEU A 4 -11.92 29.15 -5.42
C LEU A 4 -11.02 28.95 -6.67
N ILE A 5 -11.60 28.94 -7.87
CA ILE A 5 -10.89 28.74 -9.14
C ILE A 5 -9.82 29.81 -9.41
N ASP A 6 -10.01 31.03 -8.92
CA ASP A 6 -9.10 32.16 -9.16
C ASP A 6 -7.73 31.95 -8.50
N PHE A 7 -7.69 31.12 -7.45
CA PHE A 7 -6.48 30.79 -6.72
C PHE A 7 -5.70 29.61 -7.34
N LEU A 8 -6.25 28.92 -8.35
CA LEU A 8 -5.73 27.62 -8.82
C LEU A 8 -4.76 27.72 -10.00
N SER A 9 -4.48 28.92 -10.50
CA SER A 9 -3.50 29.14 -11.57
C SER A 9 -2.13 28.46 -11.32
N PRO A 10 -1.58 28.42 -10.08
CA PRO A 10 -0.31 27.75 -9.82
C PRO A 10 -0.30 26.26 -10.18
N LEU A 11 -1.45 25.57 -10.13
CA LEU A 11 -1.54 24.14 -10.46
C LEU A 11 -1.14 23.83 -11.92
N HIS A 12 -1.38 24.78 -12.83
CA HIS A 12 -0.99 24.66 -14.24
C HIS A 12 0.49 24.94 -14.50
N HIS A 13 1.20 25.42 -13.49
CA HIS A 13 2.62 25.78 -13.56
C HIS A 13 3.51 24.80 -12.77
N GLY A 14 3.00 23.60 -12.48
CA GLY A 14 3.76 22.53 -11.82
C GLY A 14 3.72 22.57 -10.29
N VAL A 15 2.88 23.42 -9.69
CA VAL A 15 2.56 23.32 -8.26
C VAL A 15 1.63 22.12 -8.06
N TRP A 16 2.00 21.21 -7.17
CA TRP A 16 1.25 19.97 -6.94
C TRP A 16 -0.10 20.21 -6.24
N GLU A 17 -0.12 21.08 -5.24
CA GLU A 17 -1.30 21.39 -4.43
C GLU A 17 -1.30 22.87 -4.06
N VAL A 18 -2.47 23.50 -4.11
CA VAL A 18 -2.70 24.87 -3.64
C VAL A 18 -3.58 24.83 -2.40
N THR A 19 -3.11 25.43 -1.32
CA THR A 19 -3.88 25.64 -0.09
C THR A 19 -4.50 27.03 -0.10
N VAL A 20 -5.82 27.11 -0.02
CA VAL A 20 -6.60 28.34 -0.02
C VAL A 20 -7.37 28.44 1.31
N PRO A 21 -7.10 29.43 2.16
CA PRO A 21 -7.87 29.64 3.38
C PRO A 21 -9.36 29.86 3.07
N LYS A 22 -10.26 29.26 3.86
CA LYS A 22 -11.72 29.41 3.65
C LYS A 22 -12.18 30.87 3.68
N ARG A 23 -11.55 31.68 4.52
CA ARG A 23 -11.81 33.13 4.63
C ARG A 23 -11.60 33.90 3.32
N ASP A 24 -10.78 33.37 2.41
CA ASP A 24 -10.44 34.00 1.14
C ASP A 24 -11.39 33.57 0.01
N VAL A 25 -12.20 32.53 0.24
CA VAL A 25 -13.20 32.01 -0.71
C VAL A 25 -14.58 32.48 -0.29
N THR A 26 -15.13 33.46 -1.01
CA THR A 26 -16.40 34.10 -0.64
C THR A 26 -17.62 33.52 -1.37
N GLU A 27 -17.42 32.67 -2.37
CA GLU A 27 -18.50 32.05 -3.14
C GLU A 27 -18.77 30.59 -2.71
N PRO A 28 -20.03 30.16 -2.71
CA PRO A 28 -20.37 28.76 -2.42
C PRO A 28 -19.77 27.85 -3.49
N LEU A 29 -19.24 26.70 -3.06
CA LEU A 29 -18.61 25.75 -3.98
C LEU A 29 -19.61 25.14 -4.98
N ILE A 30 -20.86 24.95 -4.59
CA ILE A 30 -21.87 24.24 -5.39
C ILE A 30 -22.90 25.22 -5.97
N PRO A 31 -23.16 25.21 -7.30
CA PRO A 31 -22.30 24.82 -8.44
C PRO A 31 -21.25 25.90 -8.81
N PRO A 32 -20.10 25.56 -9.44
CA PRO A 32 -19.86 24.40 -10.31
C PRO A 32 -19.22 23.16 -9.68
N TRP A 33 -18.74 23.23 -8.43
CA TRP A 33 -18.10 22.08 -7.77
C TRP A 33 -19.14 21.05 -7.34
N LYS A 34 -18.79 19.77 -7.49
CA LYS A 34 -19.67 18.64 -7.17
C LYS A 34 -19.08 17.79 -6.05
N PRO A 35 -19.87 17.33 -5.07
CA PRO A 35 -19.36 16.43 -4.03
C PRO A 35 -18.75 15.17 -4.65
N SER A 36 -17.57 14.78 -4.17
CA SER A 36 -16.89 13.53 -4.53
C SER A 36 -17.20 12.48 -3.46
N PRO A 37 -17.86 11.35 -3.81
CA PRO A 37 -18.18 10.29 -2.85
C PRO A 37 -16.93 9.47 -2.45
N VAL A 38 -15.88 9.50 -3.27
CA VAL A 38 -14.60 8.85 -2.98
C VAL A 38 -13.68 9.90 -2.36
N ASN A 39 -13.42 9.74 -1.07
CA ASN A 39 -12.56 10.58 -0.29
C ASN A 39 -11.24 9.82 -0.08
N VAL A 40 -10.24 10.01 -0.95
CA VAL A 40 -8.89 9.53 -0.63
C VAL A 40 -8.40 10.44 0.51
N PRO A 41 -8.11 9.88 1.69
CA PRO A 41 -8.03 10.69 2.90
C PRO A 41 -6.69 11.44 2.97
N SER A 42 -6.70 12.74 2.69
CA SER A 42 -5.65 13.62 3.22
C SER A 42 -6.00 13.99 4.69
N PRO A 43 -5.02 14.05 5.61
CA PRO A 43 -5.28 14.26 7.03
C PRO A 43 -6.14 15.50 7.30
N GLY A 44 -7.25 15.32 8.02
CA GLY A 44 -8.15 16.43 8.38
C GLY A 44 -9.20 16.80 7.33
N THR A 45 -9.36 16.01 6.26
CA THR A 45 -10.41 16.23 5.25
C THR A 45 -11.81 15.95 5.81
N ILE A 46 -12.69 16.94 5.72
CA ILE A 46 -14.10 16.90 6.12
C ILE A 46 -14.98 16.53 4.92
N ALA A 47 -14.71 17.11 3.75
CA ALA A 47 -15.44 16.85 2.52
C ALA A 47 -14.53 16.97 1.30
N SER A 48 -14.93 16.38 0.18
CA SER A 48 -14.21 16.48 -1.09
C SER A 48 -15.13 16.90 -2.22
N TYR A 49 -14.62 17.75 -3.11
CA TYR A 49 -15.34 18.34 -4.22
C TYR A 49 -14.55 18.23 -5.51
N ARG A 50 -15.24 18.16 -6.65
CA ARG A 50 -14.65 18.04 -7.98
C ARG A 50 -15.21 19.08 -8.93
N ASN A 51 -14.33 19.62 -9.74
CA ASN A 51 -14.68 20.51 -10.84
C ASN A 51 -13.76 20.19 -12.04
N GLY A 52 -14.20 19.28 -12.91
CA GLY A 52 -13.35 18.76 -14.00
C GLY A 52 -12.13 18.01 -13.45
N GLN A 53 -10.94 18.46 -13.83
CA GLN A 53 -9.66 17.93 -13.33
C GLN A 53 -9.29 18.42 -11.93
N TYR A 54 -9.97 19.44 -11.39
CA TYR A 54 -9.66 19.90 -10.04
C TYR A 54 -10.34 19.02 -9.00
N HIS A 55 -9.56 18.66 -7.98
CA HIS A 55 -10.03 17.94 -6.82
C HIS A 55 -9.68 18.75 -5.58
N ALA A 56 -10.72 19.18 -4.86
CA ALA A 56 -10.61 20.02 -3.68
C ALA A 56 -10.98 19.21 -2.44
N HIS A 57 -10.08 19.19 -1.46
CA HIS A 57 -10.32 18.69 -0.13
C HIS A 57 -10.63 19.86 0.80
N GLU A 58 -11.80 19.83 1.42
CA GLU A 58 -12.16 20.76 2.48
C GLU A 58 -11.63 20.25 3.82
N THR A 59 -10.82 21.05 4.49
CA THR A 59 -10.40 20.81 5.88
C THR A 59 -11.16 21.72 6.83
N GLY A 60 -10.76 21.83 8.10
CA GLY A 60 -11.34 22.79 9.05
C GLY A 60 -11.22 24.24 8.55
N ASP A 61 -10.01 24.65 8.17
CA ASP A 61 -9.65 26.05 7.96
C ASP A 61 -9.34 26.41 6.49
N ASP A 62 -9.10 25.42 5.64
CA ASP A 62 -8.65 25.62 4.26
C ASP A 62 -9.30 24.66 3.25
N TYR A 63 -9.16 25.02 1.98
CA TYR A 63 -9.35 24.16 0.82
C TYR A 63 -7.98 23.79 0.26
N ARG A 64 -7.73 22.50 0.11
CA ARG A 64 -6.52 21.97 -0.54
C ARG A 64 -6.91 21.43 -1.89
N VAL A 65 -6.35 22.00 -2.95
CA VAL A 65 -6.77 21.67 -4.30
C VAL A 65 -5.58 21.16 -5.09
N HIS A 66 -5.74 20.01 -5.73
CA HIS A 66 -4.79 19.46 -6.70
C HIS A 66 -5.46 19.23 -8.06
N LEU A 67 -4.63 19.00 -9.08
CA LEU A 67 -5.06 18.77 -10.45
C LEU A 67 -4.84 17.29 -10.82
N ASP A 68 -5.92 16.56 -11.06
CA ASP A 68 -5.90 15.21 -11.61
C ASP A 68 -5.51 15.25 -13.08
N ARG A 69 -4.73 14.27 -13.54
CA ARG A 69 -4.27 14.25 -14.94
C ARG A 69 -5.42 14.00 -15.91
N TYR A 70 -6.39 13.19 -15.50
CA TYR A 70 -7.58 12.88 -16.26
C TYR A 70 -8.81 13.14 -15.41
N ASP A 71 -9.80 13.83 -15.98
CA ASP A 71 -11.11 13.94 -15.32
C ASP A 71 -11.74 12.54 -15.22
N PRO A 72 -11.98 12.00 -14.00
CA PRO A 72 -12.52 10.66 -13.81
C PRO A 72 -13.91 10.49 -14.39
N LYS A 73 -14.66 11.58 -14.61
CA LYS A 73 -15.98 11.50 -15.22
C LYS A 73 -15.90 11.20 -16.72
N SER A 74 -14.92 11.77 -17.41
CA SER A 74 -14.73 11.57 -18.84
C SER A 74 -13.78 10.41 -19.15
N HIS A 75 -12.80 10.13 -18.30
CA HIS A 75 -11.74 9.15 -18.52
C HIS A 75 -11.43 8.31 -17.25
N PRO A 76 -12.41 7.54 -16.72
CA PRO A 76 -12.28 6.84 -15.43
C PRO A 76 -11.13 5.83 -15.39
N VAL A 77 -10.90 5.11 -16.48
CA VAL A 77 -9.83 4.10 -16.57
C VAL A 77 -8.45 4.75 -16.59
N MET A 78 -8.29 5.87 -17.31
CA MET A 78 -7.01 6.57 -17.41
C MET A 78 -6.65 7.26 -16.09
N HIS A 79 -7.64 7.79 -15.37
CA HIS A 79 -7.45 8.33 -14.01
C HIS A 79 -6.89 7.26 -13.07
N LEU A 80 -7.47 6.05 -13.06
CA LEU A 80 -7.01 4.96 -12.18
C LEU A 80 -5.58 4.49 -12.49
N VAL A 81 -5.20 4.44 -13.77
CA VAL A 81 -3.87 3.98 -14.20
C VAL A 81 -2.79 5.06 -14.01
N SER A 82 -3.15 6.34 -14.19
CA SER A 82 -2.21 7.46 -14.10
C SER A 82 -1.94 7.91 -12.67
N ASP A 83 -2.97 7.92 -11.83
CA ASP A 83 -2.94 8.65 -10.55
C ASP A 83 -2.75 7.71 -9.34
N ALA A 84 -2.44 6.44 -9.58
CA ALA A 84 -2.03 5.48 -8.55
C ALA A 84 -0.51 5.23 -8.60
N PRO A 85 0.34 6.17 -8.12
CA PRO A 85 1.74 5.88 -7.95
C PRO A 85 1.86 5.01 -6.69
N LEU A 86 2.17 3.73 -6.90
CA LEU A 86 2.48 2.74 -5.86
C LEU A 86 3.49 3.27 -4.80
N ALA A 87 4.30 4.27 -5.19
CA ALA A 87 5.22 5.02 -4.32
C ALA A 87 4.51 5.94 -3.30
N LEU A 88 3.41 6.62 -3.64
CA LEU A 88 2.67 7.45 -2.66
C LEU A 88 2.02 6.58 -1.59
N MET A 89 1.50 5.41 -1.96
CA MET A 89 0.92 4.48 -0.99
C MET A 89 1.98 4.01 0.03
N LEU A 90 3.21 3.75 -0.41
CA LEU A 90 4.33 3.40 0.47
C LEU A 90 4.75 4.58 1.38
N VAL A 91 4.81 5.80 0.84
CA VAL A 91 5.14 7.01 1.62
C VAL A 91 4.03 7.37 2.61
N GLU A 92 2.77 7.30 2.22
CA GLU A 92 1.61 7.51 3.10
C GLU A 92 1.56 6.45 4.21
N THR A 93 1.90 5.19 3.90
CA THR A 93 2.02 4.15 4.93
C THR A 93 3.12 4.52 5.93
N MET A 94 4.27 5.03 5.46
CA MET A 94 5.36 5.50 6.33
C MET A 94 4.98 6.73 7.16
N VAL A 95 4.32 7.72 6.57
CA VAL A 95 3.86 8.94 7.25
C VAL A 95 2.78 8.60 8.29
N THR A 96 1.85 7.70 7.96
CA THR A 96 0.80 7.26 8.90
C THR A 96 1.41 6.53 10.10
N LEU A 97 2.46 5.73 9.89
CA LEU A 97 3.22 5.10 10.98
C LEU A 97 3.89 6.13 11.90
N VAL A 98 4.42 7.22 11.36
CA VAL A 98 5.04 8.33 12.13
C VAL A 98 3.99 9.19 12.86
N VAL A 99 2.86 9.47 12.23
CA VAL A 99 1.77 10.30 12.81
C VAL A 99 1.07 9.56 13.96
N THR A 100 0.85 8.25 13.82
CA THR A 100 0.26 7.42 14.90
C THR A 100 1.12 7.46 16.18
N ALA A 101 2.44 7.59 16.04
CA ALA A 101 3.34 7.75 17.18
C ALA A 101 3.22 9.12 17.87
N LYS A 102 2.78 10.15 17.15
CA LYS A 102 2.64 11.52 17.65
C LYS A 102 1.32 11.75 18.40
N ASP A 103 0.24 11.09 17.97
CA ASP A 103 -1.10 11.14 18.61
C ASP A 103 -1.20 10.36 19.94
N ALA A 104 -0.20 9.53 20.26
CA ALA A 104 -0.12 8.83 21.55
C ALA A 104 0.16 9.75 22.76
N ARG A 105 0.27 11.08 22.57
CA ARG A 105 0.51 12.06 23.62
C ARG A 105 -0.70 12.37 24.51
N SER A 106 -1.91 11.93 24.16
CA SER A 106 -3.14 12.26 24.90
C SER A 106 -3.68 11.15 25.82
N ARG A 107 -2.88 10.12 26.12
CA ARG A 107 -3.28 8.98 26.97
C ARG A 107 -2.52 8.94 28.29
N ASP A 108 -3.13 8.31 29.29
CA ASP A 108 -2.53 7.94 30.58
C ASP A 108 -1.09 7.38 30.40
N PRO A 109 -0.07 7.93 31.09
CA PRO A 109 1.33 7.55 30.93
C PRO A 109 1.59 6.03 31.04
N ALA A 110 0.92 5.36 31.98
CA ALA A 110 1.07 3.92 32.20
C ALA A 110 0.53 3.10 31.01
N ALA A 111 -0.64 3.49 30.48
CA ALA A 111 -1.22 2.88 29.29
C ALA A 111 -0.35 3.10 28.04
N ARG A 112 0.30 4.27 27.93
CA ARG A 112 1.23 4.60 26.85
C ARG A 112 2.50 3.74 26.88
N LEU A 113 3.09 3.52 28.05
CA LEU A 113 4.26 2.65 28.20
C LEU A 113 3.94 1.20 27.83
N LEU A 114 2.77 0.70 28.24
CA LEU A 114 2.31 -0.64 27.89
C LEU A 114 2.11 -0.78 26.37
N ASP A 115 1.44 0.20 25.74
CA ASP A 115 1.19 0.21 24.30
C ASP A 115 2.50 0.25 23.49
N LEU A 116 3.46 1.08 23.92
CA LEU A 116 4.80 1.13 23.32
C LEU A 116 5.54 -0.20 23.42
N ARG A 117 5.51 -0.86 24.59
CA ARG A 117 6.19 -2.15 24.80
C ARG A 117 5.56 -3.27 23.97
N ILE A 118 4.23 -3.35 23.95
CA ILE A 118 3.49 -4.35 23.15
C ILE A 118 3.76 -4.11 21.66
N SER A 119 3.59 -2.87 21.20
CA SER A 119 3.83 -2.50 19.81
C SER A 119 5.28 -2.78 19.38
N ALA A 120 6.26 -2.46 20.22
CA ALA A 120 7.66 -2.74 19.94
C ALA A 120 7.92 -4.24 19.78
N TRP A 121 7.39 -5.07 20.69
CA TRP A 121 7.54 -6.52 20.59
C TRP A 121 6.84 -7.10 19.37
N MET A 122 5.63 -6.62 19.04
CA MET A 122 4.90 -7.02 17.83
C MET A 122 5.69 -6.69 16.56
N ARG A 123 6.26 -5.48 16.47
CA ARG A 123 7.06 -5.05 15.31
C ARG A 123 8.36 -5.85 15.18
N LEU A 124 9.03 -6.18 16.29
CA LEU A 124 10.20 -7.05 16.28
C LEU A 124 9.86 -8.48 15.84
N ALA A 125 8.79 -9.06 16.40
CA ALA A 125 8.36 -10.41 16.07
C ALA A 125 7.91 -10.52 14.60
N LEU A 126 7.08 -9.57 14.14
CA LEU A 126 6.64 -9.50 12.75
C LEU A 126 7.80 -9.22 11.80
N GLY A 127 8.68 -8.27 12.14
CA GLY A 127 9.86 -7.93 11.37
C GLY A 127 10.80 -9.13 11.20
N GLY A 128 11.08 -9.86 12.28
CA GLY A 128 11.86 -11.09 12.24
C GLY A 128 11.22 -12.19 11.39
N LEU A 129 9.90 -12.38 11.49
CA LEU A 129 9.16 -13.32 10.64
C LEU A 129 9.24 -12.93 9.16
N VAL A 130 9.03 -11.65 8.84
CA VAL A 130 9.09 -11.13 7.46
C VAL A 130 10.50 -11.27 6.90
N LEU A 131 11.56 -11.02 7.69
CA LEU A 131 12.95 -11.26 7.29
C LEU A 131 13.22 -12.74 6.98
N ALA A 132 12.72 -13.64 7.83
CA ALA A 132 12.86 -15.08 7.59
C ALA A 132 12.16 -15.50 6.30
N LEU A 133 10.93 -15.04 6.07
CA LEU A 133 10.18 -15.27 4.84
C LEU A 133 10.91 -14.70 3.62
N GLY A 134 11.37 -13.44 3.70
CA GLY A 134 12.13 -12.79 2.62
C GLY A 134 13.42 -13.55 2.29
N THR A 135 14.12 -14.08 3.29
CA THR A 135 15.32 -14.90 3.10
C THR A 135 15.00 -16.22 2.39
N VAL A 136 13.93 -16.92 2.81
CA VAL A 136 13.46 -18.14 2.13
C VAL A 136 13.09 -17.83 0.68
N MET A 137 12.38 -16.73 0.44
CA MET A 137 12.00 -16.31 -0.91
C MET A 137 13.21 -15.96 -1.77
N LEU A 138 14.25 -15.34 -1.21
CA LEU A 138 15.50 -15.04 -1.91
C LEU A 138 16.19 -16.32 -2.37
N LEU A 139 16.30 -17.32 -1.49
CA LEU A 139 16.86 -18.63 -1.83
C LEU A 139 16.05 -19.33 -2.93
N LEU A 140 14.73 -19.26 -2.85
CA LEU A 140 13.85 -19.83 -3.87
C LEU A 140 13.95 -19.11 -5.21
N ALA A 141 14.09 -17.78 -5.21
CA ALA A 141 14.24 -16.99 -6.43
C ALA A 141 15.48 -17.39 -7.24
N LEU A 142 16.57 -17.73 -6.54
CA LEU A 142 17.85 -18.13 -7.14
C LEU A 142 17.89 -19.60 -7.57
N GLY A 143 17.10 -20.47 -6.92
CA GLY A 143 17.07 -21.91 -7.19
C GLY A 143 15.84 -22.35 -7.97
N THR A 144 14.70 -22.45 -7.28
CA THR A 144 13.48 -23.09 -7.77
C THR A 144 12.24 -22.27 -7.41
N PRO A 145 12.00 -21.12 -8.10
CA PRO A 145 10.94 -20.19 -7.72
C PRO A 145 9.53 -20.80 -7.84
N GLY A 146 9.38 -21.88 -8.62
CA GLY A 146 8.12 -22.63 -8.72
C GLY A 146 7.66 -23.29 -7.41
N ILE A 147 8.56 -23.55 -6.44
CA ILE A 147 8.18 -24.12 -5.13
C ILE A 147 7.25 -23.18 -4.36
N LEU A 148 7.42 -21.86 -4.52
CA LEU A 148 6.56 -20.86 -3.88
C LEU A 148 5.08 -21.09 -4.25
N PHE A 149 4.83 -21.32 -5.53
CA PHE A 149 3.50 -21.53 -6.08
C PHE A 149 3.01 -22.97 -5.85
N ARG A 150 3.87 -23.96 -6.04
CA ARG A 150 3.48 -25.37 -5.92
C ARG A 150 3.20 -25.78 -4.47
N ALA A 151 3.94 -25.25 -3.50
CA ALA A 151 3.92 -25.75 -2.14
C ALA A 151 3.64 -24.67 -1.09
N ILE A 152 4.39 -23.57 -1.09
CA ILE A 152 4.37 -22.61 0.03
C ILE A 152 3.03 -21.88 0.11
N ILE A 153 2.60 -21.23 -0.96
CA ILE A 153 1.31 -20.51 -0.98
C ILE A 153 0.15 -21.47 -0.65
N PRO A 154 0.02 -22.65 -1.30
CA PRO A 154 -0.98 -23.64 -0.92
C PRO A 154 -0.92 -24.08 0.55
N ALA A 155 0.28 -24.33 1.08
CA ALA A 155 0.45 -24.75 2.47
C ALA A 155 0.03 -23.66 3.46
N LEU A 156 0.30 -22.39 3.17
CA LEU A 156 -0.16 -21.26 3.98
C LEU A 156 -1.70 -21.17 3.97
N VAL A 157 -2.33 -21.38 2.83
CA VAL A 157 -3.80 -21.40 2.71
C VAL A 157 -4.40 -22.56 3.51
N VAL A 158 -3.81 -23.76 3.42
CA VAL A 158 -4.22 -24.92 4.22
C VAL A 158 -4.03 -24.65 5.72
N ALA A 159 -2.88 -24.10 6.13
CA ALA A 159 -2.60 -23.78 7.51
C ALA A 159 -3.61 -22.77 8.08
N ALA A 160 -3.95 -21.71 7.32
CA ALA A 160 -4.98 -20.76 7.69
C ALA A 160 -6.36 -21.44 7.85
N GLY A 161 -6.71 -22.34 6.93
CA GLY A 161 -7.93 -23.14 7.02
C GLY A 161 -7.97 -24.03 8.26
N LEU A 162 -6.87 -24.70 8.61
CA LEU A 162 -6.75 -25.53 9.81
C LEU A 162 -6.86 -24.70 11.10
N LEU A 163 -6.25 -23.51 11.15
CA LEU A 163 -6.40 -22.59 12.29
C LEU A 163 -7.85 -22.14 12.46
N MET A 164 -8.53 -21.82 11.35
CA MET A 164 -9.93 -21.43 11.34
C MET A 164 -10.85 -22.58 11.80
N LEU A 165 -10.54 -23.83 11.44
CA LEU A 165 -11.24 -25.02 11.94
C LEU A 165 -11.03 -25.22 13.44
N ALA A 166 -9.80 -25.10 13.92
CA ALA A 166 -9.48 -25.24 15.34
C ALA A 166 -10.21 -24.19 16.18
N ASN A 167 -10.27 -22.95 15.71
CA ASN A 167 -11.02 -21.88 16.37
C ASN A 167 -12.54 -22.09 16.30
N GLY A 168 -13.04 -22.53 15.14
CA GLY A 168 -14.45 -22.87 14.95
C GLY A 168 -14.93 -23.97 15.90
N GLY A 169 -14.12 -25.01 16.12
CA GLY A 169 -14.40 -26.09 17.08
C GLY A 169 -14.45 -25.62 18.53
N ARG A 170 -13.55 -24.70 18.93
CA ARG A 170 -13.57 -24.09 20.27
C ARG A 170 -14.80 -23.20 20.49
N LEU A 171 -15.22 -22.45 19.47
CA LEU A 171 -16.38 -21.55 19.52
C LEU A 171 -17.72 -22.26 19.35
N HIS A 172 -17.74 -23.47 18.76
CA HIS A 172 -18.95 -24.28 18.62
C HIS A 172 -19.52 -24.71 19.99
N VAL A 173 -18.66 -24.81 21.00
CA VAL A 173 -19.06 -25.08 22.40
C VAL A 173 -19.76 -23.86 23.05
N GLY A 174 -19.60 -22.65 22.48
CA GLY A 174 -20.13 -21.39 23.02
C GLY A 174 -21.34 -20.77 22.29
N GLY A 175 -21.85 -21.40 21.22
CA GLY A 175 -23.08 -20.99 20.52
C GLY A 175 -22.89 -20.07 19.29
N GLY A 176 -23.68 -20.34 18.25
CA GLY A 176 -24.02 -19.43 17.15
C GLY A 176 -23.03 -19.28 15.98
N SER A 177 -21.75 -18.96 16.22
CA SER A 177 -20.83 -18.56 15.13
C SER A 177 -19.87 -19.65 14.62
N GLY A 178 -19.82 -20.82 15.28
CA GLY A 178 -18.86 -21.88 14.96
C GLY A 178 -19.05 -22.53 13.58
N THR A 179 -20.30 -22.63 13.09
CA THR A 179 -20.60 -23.29 11.80
C THR A 179 -19.99 -22.55 10.59
N ARG A 180 -20.06 -21.22 10.56
CA ARG A 180 -19.48 -20.39 9.49
C ARG A 180 -17.95 -20.46 9.48
N GLN A 181 -17.33 -20.56 10.64
CA GLN A 181 -15.88 -20.72 10.76
C GLN A 181 -15.42 -22.10 10.30
N ILE A 182 -16.19 -23.14 10.64
CA ILE A 182 -15.91 -24.50 10.20
C ILE A 182 -16.06 -24.64 8.68
N THR A 183 -17.15 -24.12 8.09
CA THR A 183 -17.34 -24.19 6.63
C THR A 183 -16.29 -23.38 5.88
N GLY A 184 -15.95 -22.17 6.36
CA GLY A 184 -14.87 -21.37 5.79
C GLY A 184 -13.50 -22.05 5.90
N GLY A 185 -13.19 -22.66 7.05
CA GLY A 185 -11.95 -23.39 7.25
C GLY A 185 -11.83 -24.63 6.36
N LEU A 186 -12.90 -25.42 6.20
CA LEU A 186 -12.96 -26.55 5.26
C LEU A 186 -12.75 -26.08 3.81
N ALA A 187 -13.41 -24.98 3.41
CA ALA A 187 -13.26 -24.42 2.08
C ALA A 187 -11.82 -23.95 1.81
N LEU A 188 -11.15 -23.33 2.80
CA LEU A 188 -9.75 -22.95 2.68
C LEU A 188 -8.81 -24.15 2.57
N VAL A 189 -9.01 -25.20 3.38
CA VAL A 189 -8.19 -26.42 3.28
C VAL A 189 -8.36 -27.08 1.91
N ALA A 190 -9.60 -27.28 1.45
CA ALA A 190 -9.88 -27.84 0.14
C ALA A 190 -9.32 -26.95 -0.99
N GLY A 191 -9.49 -25.63 -0.87
CA GLY A 191 -8.95 -24.64 -1.80
C GLY A 191 -7.43 -24.70 -1.87
N GLY A 192 -6.73 -24.75 -0.74
CA GLY A 192 -5.27 -24.89 -0.69
C GLY A 192 -4.78 -26.21 -1.31
N MET A 193 -5.46 -27.32 -1.05
CA MET A 193 -5.15 -28.60 -1.71
C MET A 193 -5.34 -28.55 -3.23
N LEU A 194 -6.43 -27.93 -3.70
CA LEU A 194 -6.69 -27.70 -5.12
C LEU A 194 -5.63 -26.78 -5.74
N MET A 195 -5.25 -25.70 -5.06
CA MET A 195 -4.19 -24.80 -5.51
C MET A 195 -2.85 -25.54 -5.67
N SER A 196 -2.49 -26.42 -4.73
CA SER A 196 -1.29 -27.26 -4.83
C SER A 196 -1.34 -28.16 -6.07
N ARG A 197 -2.50 -28.77 -6.36
CA ARG A 197 -2.66 -29.65 -7.51
C ARG A 197 -2.63 -28.91 -8.84
N PHE A 198 -3.26 -27.74 -8.92
CA PHE A 198 -3.47 -26.94 -10.14
C PHE A 198 -2.57 -25.70 -10.19
N TRP A 199 -1.35 -25.79 -9.64
CA TRP A 199 -0.50 -24.61 -9.45
C TRP A 199 -0.12 -23.90 -10.75
N GLN A 200 0.04 -24.66 -11.84
CA GLN A 200 0.34 -24.12 -13.16
C GLN A 200 -0.79 -23.25 -13.69
N PHE A 201 -2.05 -23.61 -13.42
CA PHE A 201 -3.21 -22.91 -13.96
C PHE A 201 -3.30 -21.48 -13.42
N TYR A 202 -3.23 -21.32 -12.10
CA TYR A 202 -3.31 -19.98 -11.52
C TYR A 202 -2.03 -19.18 -11.74
N LEU A 203 -0.86 -19.83 -11.88
CA LEU A 203 0.38 -19.17 -12.28
C LEU A 203 0.27 -18.59 -13.70
N VAL A 204 -0.31 -19.34 -14.64
CA VAL A 204 -0.60 -18.84 -15.99
C VAL A 204 -1.58 -17.67 -15.92
N LEU A 205 -2.63 -17.74 -15.09
CA LEU A 205 -3.56 -16.63 -14.91
C LEU A 205 -2.86 -15.36 -14.40
N ILE A 206 -1.97 -15.48 -13.42
CA ILE A 206 -1.16 -14.37 -12.91
C ILE A 206 -0.27 -13.79 -14.02
N LEU A 207 0.39 -14.66 -14.80
CA LEU A 207 1.25 -14.24 -15.91
C LEU A 207 0.46 -13.53 -17.02
N VAL A 208 -0.75 -13.99 -17.35
CA VAL A 208 -1.63 -13.33 -18.32
C VAL A 208 -2.08 -11.95 -17.82
N LEU A 209 -2.46 -11.86 -16.54
CA LEU A 209 -2.81 -10.57 -15.93
C LEU A 209 -1.62 -9.61 -15.96
N LEU A 210 -0.43 -10.10 -15.58
CA LEU A 210 0.81 -9.31 -15.61
C LEU A 210 1.17 -8.86 -17.02
N ALA A 211 1.05 -9.75 -18.02
CA ALA A 211 1.30 -9.43 -19.42
C ALA A 211 0.35 -8.32 -19.89
N THR A 212 -0.95 -8.49 -19.62
CA THR A 212 -1.99 -7.53 -20.02
C THR A 212 -1.72 -6.17 -19.39
N TRP A 213 -1.43 -6.13 -18.09
CA TRP A 213 -1.12 -4.91 -17.36
C TRP A 213 0.14 -4.22 -17.89
N SER A 214 1.22 -4.98 -18.05
CA SER A 214 2.53 -4.43 -18.44
C SER A 214 2.53 -3.93 -19.88
N LEU A 215 1.91 -4.67 -20.80
CA LEU A 215 1.78 -4.26 -22.21
C LEU A 215 0.84 -3.05 -22.36
N SER A 216 -0.25 -3.00 -21.61
CA SER A 216 -1.16 -1.83 -21.63
C SER A 216 -0.46 -0.59 -21.07
N SER A 217 0.27 -0.73 -19.97
CA SER A 217 1.06 0.37 -19.38
C SER A 217 2.13 0.87 -20.35
N ALA A 218 2.86 -0.04 -20.99
CA ALA A 218 3.84 0.28 -22.01
C ALA A 218 3.22 1.03 -23.20
N ALA A 219 2.10 0.53 -23.71
CA ALA A 219 1.38 1.14 -24.82
C ALA A 219 0.96 2.58 -24.49
N VAL A 220 0.35 2.80 -23.32
CA VAL A 220 -0.08 4.13 -22.88
C VAL A 220 1.10 5.08 -22.71
N MET A 221 2.16 4.66 -22.01
CA MET A 221 3.31 5.52 -21.74
C MET A 221 4.09 5.87 -23.00
N LEU A 222 4.38 4.88 -23.86
CA LEU A 222 5.12 5.11 -25.10
C LEU A 222 4.28 5.89 -26.12
N TYR A 223 2.97 5.64 -26.19
CA TYR A 223 2.07 6.46 -26.99
C TYR A 223 2.04 7.92 -26.53
N SER A 224 2.02 8.15 -25.22
CA SER A 224 2.05 9.51 -24.65
C SER A 224 3.36 10.23 -25.01
N VAL A 225 4.51 9.54 -24.94
CA VAL A 225 5.81 10.08 -25.36
C VAL A 225 5.80 10.55 -26.81
N VAL A 226 5.23 9.75 -27.72
CA VAL A 226 5.13 10.08 -29.15
C VAL A 226 4.13 11.21 -29.39
N ARG A 227 2.95 11.15 -28.79
CA ARG A 227 1.85 12.11 -29.00
C ARG A 227 2.18 13.49 -28.42
N GLU A 228 2.73 13.54 -27.21
CA GLU A 228 3.02 14.78 -26.49
C GLU A 228 4.36 15.40 -26.90
N ARG A 229 5.08 14.80 -27.87
CA ARG A 229 6.40 15.23 -28.36
C ARG A 229 7.39 15.55 -27.22
N GLY A 230 7.33 14.76 -26.14
CA GLY A 230 8.19 14.92 -24.97
C GLY A 230 7.77 15.96 -23.93
N ARG A 231 6.61 16.60 -24.06
CA ARG A 231 6.00 17.45 -23.00
C ARG A 231 5.26 16.63 -21.93
N VAL A 232 5.88 15.54 -21.49
CA VAL A 232 5.29 14.63 -20.51
C VAL A 232 5.53 15.17 -19.09
N PRO A 233 4.50 15.27 -18.22
CA PRO A 233 4.63 15.89 -16.89
C PRO A 233 5.68 15.26 -15.98
N GLN A 234 5.85 13.94 -16.08
CA GLN A 234 6.81 13.17 -15.30
C GLN A 234 8.23 13.19 -15.88
N GLY A 235 8.43 13.89 -17.01
CA GLY A 235 9.68 13.95 -17.75
C GLY A 235 9.80 12.86 -18.83
N LEU A 236 10.24 13.26 -20.03
CA LEU A 236 10.39 12.39 -21.20
C LEU A 236 11.20 11.13 -20.90
N VAL A 237 12.36 11.28 -20.25
CA VAL A 237 13.27 10.17 -19.96
C VAL A 237 12.60 9.15 -19.04
N PHE A 238 11.99 9.62 -17.96
CA PHE A 238 11.35 8.75 -16.97
C PHE A 238 10.19 7.96 -17.57
N THR A 239 9.27 8.63 -18.30
CA THR A 239 8.15 7.95 -18.94
C THR A 239 8.62 6.95 -20.01
N THR A 240 9.66 7.28 -20.77
CA THR A 240 10.22 6.37 -21.78
C THR A 240 10.84 5.13 -21.12
N VAL A 241 11.64 5.32 -20.07
CA VAL A 241 12.28 4.20 -19.34
C VAL A 241 11.24 3.27 -18.75
N ILE A 242 10.20 3.79 -18.08
CA ILE A 242 9.14 2.94 -17.52
C ILE A 242 8.36 2.24 -18.64
N GLY A 243 7.99 2.95 -19.70
CA GLY A 243 7.29 2.36 -20.84
C GLY A 243 8.05 1.20 -21.47
N LEU A 244 9.37 1.36 -21.68
CA LEU A 244 10.25 0.30 -22.17
C LEU A 244 10.42 -0.85 -21.17
N ALA A 245 10.56 -0.55 -19.87
CA ALA A 245 10.66 -1.57 -18.84
C ALA A 245 9.37 -2.41 -18.75
N SER A 246 8.20 -1.77 -18.81
CA SER A 246 6.90 -2.44 -18.86
C SER A 246 6.75 -3.30 -20.13
N LEU A 247 7.22 -2.81 -21.28
CA LEU A 247 7.21 -3.57 -22.53
C LEU A 247 8.08 -4.83 -22.42
N LEU A 248 9.30 -4.69 -21.91
CA LEU A 248 10.23 -5.80 -21.68
C LEU A 248 9.63 -6.82 -20.71
N LEU A 249 9.03 -6.37 -19.61
CA LEU A 249 8.38 -7.24 -18.63
C LEU A 249 7.24 -8.02 -19.27
N GLY A 250 6.39 -7.36 -20.06
CA GLY A 250 5.30 -8.01 -20.80
C GLY A 250 5.80 -9.03 -21.83
N ALA A 251 6.87 -8.71 -22.57
CA ALA A 251 7.48 -9.62 -23.53
C ALA A 251 8.17 -10.84 -22.87
N MET A 252 8.73 -10.67 -21.66
CA MET A 252 9.33 -11.76 -20.90
C MET A 252 8.32 -12.84 -20.49
N VAL A 253 7.05 -12.50 -20.34
CA VAL A 253 5.97 -13.48 -20.06
C VAL A 253 5.92 -14.55 -21.15
N PHE A 254 6.05 -14.16 -22.42
CA PHE A 254 5.94 -15.07 -23.55
C PHE A 254 7.27 -15.75 -23.90
N THR A 255 8.39 -15.04 -23.76
CA THR A 255 9.70 -15.54 -24.18
C THR A 255 10.41 -16.37 -23.11
N ASN A 256 10.31 -15.98 -21.83
CA ASN A 256 11.06 -16.61 -20.74
C ASN A 256 10.26 -16.59 -19.41
N PRO A 257 9.08 -17.22 -19.34
CA PRO A 257 8.20 -17.15 -18.17
C PRO A 257 8.87 -17.65 -16.88
N THR A 258 9.69 -18.70 -16.96
CA THR A 258 10.39 -19.24 -15.78
C THR A 258 11.38 -18.23 -15.17
N ARG A 259 12.16 -17.54 -16.01
CA ARG A 259 13.10 -16.52 -15.55
C ARG A 259 12.34 -15.31 -15.00
N LEU A 260 11.26 -14.92 -15.66
CA LEU A 260 10.39 -13.83 -15.18
C LEU A 260 9.86 -14.13 -13.78
N ILE A 261 9.37 -15.35 -13.53
CA ILE A 261 8.91 -15.75 -12.20
C ILE A 261 10.04 -15.62 -11.18
N GLY A 262 11.25 -16.09 -11.52
CA GLY A 262 12.44 -15.90 -10.67
C GLY A 262 12.71 -14.43 -10.33
N VAL A 263 12.64 -13.55 -11.32
CA VAL A 263 12.80 -12.09 -11.12
C VAL A 263 11.69 -11.53 -10.22
N LEU A 264 10.43 -11.91 -10.43
CA LEU A 264 9.30 -11.45 -9.61
C LEU A 264 9.44 -11.90 -8.14
N VAL A 265 9.83 -13.16 -7.93
CA VAL A 265 10.07 -13.70 -6.59
C VAL A 265 11.27 -13.02 -5.94
N LEU A 266 12.33 -12.73 -6.71
CA LEU A 266 13.50 -11.98 -6.24
C LEU A 266 13.12 -10.57 -5.78
N LEU A 267 12.35 -9.84 -6.60
CA LEU A 267 11.88 -8.50 -6.26
C LEU A 267 11.03 -8.53 -4.99
N LEU A 268 10.10 -9.48 -4.89
CA LEU A 268 9.26 -9.65 -3.71
C LEU A 268 10.09 -10.01 -2.47
N ALA A 269 11.13 -10.83 -2.63
CA ALA A 269 12.07 -11.17 -1.55
C ALA A 269 12.83 -9.93 -1.05
N VAL A 270 13.37 -9.10 -1.97
CA VAL A 270 14.06 -7.85 -1.62
C VAL A 270 13.12 -6.89 -0.89
N ILE A 271 11.89 -6.71 -1.39
CA ILE A 271 10.89 -5.87 -0.72
C ILE A 271 10.57 -6.39 0.67
N ALA A 272 10.34 -7.71 0.82
CA ALA A 272 10.08 -8.31 2.12
C ALA A 272 11.26 -8.11 3.09
N LEU A 273 12.50 -8.30 2.64
CA LEU A 273 13.69 -8.06 3.45
C LEU A 273 13.79 -6.61 3.92
N LEU A 274 13.53 -5.64 3.03
CA LEU A 274 13.53 -4.22 3.38
C LEU A 274 12.43 -3.89 4.40
N VAL A 275 11.20 -4.34 4.17
CA VAL A 275 10.08 -4.13 5.10
C VAL A 275 10.36 -4.77 6.46
N GLY A 276 10.87 -6.01 6.47
CA GLY A 276 11.24 -6.71 7.69
C GLY A 276 12.32 -5.98 8.47
N ALA A 277 13.36 -5.48 7.79
CA ALA A 277 14.42 -4.68 8.41
C ALA A 277 13.89 -3.38 9.01
N LEU A 278 13.03 -2.65 8.29
CA LEU A 278 12.39 -1.43 8.78
C LEU A 278 11.54 -1.68 10.04
N LEU A 279 10.76 -2.77 10.05
CA LEU A 279 9.97 -3.17 11.23
C LEU A 279 10.86 -3.50 12.44
N VAL A 280 12.01 -4.16 12.22
CA VAL A 280 12.97 -4.44 13.30
C VAL A 280 13.59 -3.16 13.83
N VAL A 281 14.10 -2.29 12.97
CA VAL A 281 14.70 -1.01 13.36
C VAL A 281 13.69 -0.16 14.15
N ASP A 282 12.47 -0.07 13.66
CA ASP A 282 11.41 0.66 14.33
C ASP A 282 11.03 0.03 15.68
N GLY A 283 10.92 -1.29 15.77
CA GLY A 283 10.70 -2.01 17.02
C GLY A 283 11.81 -1.79 18.06
N ILE A 284 13.09 -1.75 17.63
CA ILE A 284 14.23 -1.39 18.49
C ILE A 284 14.10 0.06 18.97
N GLY A 285 13.77 0.99 18.06
CA GLY A 285 13.56 2.39 18.39
C GLY A 285 12.47 2.59 19.44
N MET A 286 11.35 1.90 19.31
CA MET A 286 10.25 1.93 20.29
C MET A 286 10.66 1.32 21.64
N ARG A 287 11.44 0.23 21.65
CA ARG A 287 11.99 -0.34 22.89
C ARG A 287 12.87 0.66 23.63
N HIS A 288 13.81 1.29 22.92
CA HIS A 288 14.69 2.30 23.50
C HIS A 288 13.90 3.49 24.05
N ALA A 289 12.92 4.00 23.29
CA ALA A 289 12.04 5.08 23.74
C ALA A 289 11.27 4.70 25.02
N SER A 290 10.75 3.46 25.10
CA SER A 290 10.05 2.99 26.31
C SER A 290 10.97 2.88 27.53
N GLY A 291 12.26 2.57 27.33
CA GLY A 291 13.26 2.54 28.40
C GLY A 291 13.60 3.93 28.93
N LEU A 292 13.74 4.92 28.03
CA LEU A 292 14.00 6.31 28.40
C LEU A 292 12.84 6.92 29.19
N ILE A 293 11.59 6.74 28.72
CA ILE A 293 10.40 7.26 29.40
C ILE A 293 10.22 6.60 30.77
N GLY A 294 10.42 5.27 30.86
CA GLY A 294 10.32 4.56 32.13
C GLY A 294 11.40 4.99 33.15
N ALA A 295 12.61 5.34 32.69
CA ALA A 295 13.67 5.85 33.56
C ALA A 295 13.39 7.27 34.08
N GLU A 296 12.81 8.13 33.24
CA GLU A 296 12.41 9.49 33.60
C GLU A 296 11.26 9.48 34.64
N GLU A 297 10.30 8.57 34.51
CA GLU A 297 9.17 8.45 35.45
C GLU A 297 9.54 7.78 36.79
N THR A 298 10.55 6.92 36.82
CA THR A 298 10.97 6.21 38.06
C THR A 298 12.16 6.84 38.78
N GLY A 299 12.85 7.81 38.16
CA GLY A 299 14.06 8.43 38.70
C GLY A 299 15.27 7.49 38.76
N VAL A 300 15.18 6.29 38.16
CA VAL A 300 16.25 5.29 38.11
C VAL A 300 16.83 5.28 36.70
N PRO A 301 18.14 5.53 36.51
CA PRO A 301 18.75 5.57 35.18
C PRO A 301 18.59 4.21 34.47
N PRO A 302 18.41 4.20 33.13
CA PRO A 302 18.22 2.96 32.39
C PRO A 302 19.48 2.10 32.56
N SER A 303 19.30 0.84 32.98
CA SER A 303 20.41 -0.10 33.11
C SER A 303 21.01 -0.37 31.73
N ALA A 304 22.25 0.06 31.54
CA ALA A 304 23.05 -0.28 30.36
C ALA A 304 23.25 -1.81 30.33
N GLY A 305 22.52 -2.49 29.44
CA GLY A 305 22.58 -3.95 29.31
C GLY A 305 22.48 -4.36 27.85
N ALA A 306 23.62 -4.82 27.34
CA ALA A 306 23.98 -5.46 26.05
C ALA A 306 22.87 -6.09 25.19
#